data_AF-A0A929XCX5-F1
#
_entry.id   AF-A0A929XCX5-F1
#
_cell.length_a   1.000
_cell.length_b   1.000
_cell.length_c   1.000
_cell.angle_alpha   90.00
_cell.angle_beta   90.00
_cell.angle_gamma   90.00
#
_symmetry.space_group_name_H-M   'P 1'
#
loop_
_entity.id
_entity.type
_entity.pdbx_description
1 polymer ?
#
loop_
_entity_poly.entity_id
_entity_poly.type
_entity_poly.pdbx_seq_one_letter_code
_entity_poly.pdbx_strand_id
1 'polypeptide(L)'
;NYEISALYELSYSPISYEILARNSADVSYETITNSSNFITTDKKSALKFFERGYFLENMEFFAVLKVAQKFQISAYGIFCTTNFCDSNAHADFLKNHAAAKENLTKYLKAKALI
;
A
#
# COMPACT_ATOMS: atom_id res chain seq x y z
N ASN A 1 4.74 1.00 -7.16
CA ASN A 1 5.28 -0.38 -7.21
C ASN A 1 6.80 -0.28 -7.25
N TYR A 2 7.41 -0.10 -6.09
CA TYR A 2 8.85 0.05 -5.95
C TYR A 2 9.42 -1.25 -5.38
N GLU A 3 10.16 -1.98 -6.22
CA GLU A 3 10.69 -3.29 -5.86
C GLU A 3 11.97 -3.16 -5.02
N ILE A 4 12.26 -4.18 -4.20
CA ILE A 4 13.50 -4.23 -3.39
C ILE A 4 14.75 -4.13 -4.29
N SER A 5 14.73 -4.73 -5.48
CA SER A 5 15.86 -4.62 -6.41
C SER A 5 16.10 -3.18 -6.87
N ALA A 6 15.04 -2.36 -7.00
CA ALA A 6 15.18 -0.92 -7.27
C ALA A 6 15.68 -0.17 -6.03
N LEU A 7 15.23 -0.54 -4.83
CA LEU A 7 15.70 0.02 -3.56
C LEU A 7 17.20 -0.10 -3.34
N TYR A 8 17.78 -1.20 -3.81
CA TYR A 8 19.22 -1.46 -3.76
C TYR A 8 19.94 -1.14 -5.09
N GLU A 9 19.28 -0.51 -6.05
CA GLU A 9 19.87 -0.11 -7.34
C GLU A 9 20.45 -1.29 -8.14
N LEU A 10 19.82 -2.46 -8.02
CA LEU A 10 20.23 -3.72 -8.66
C LEU A 10 19.48 -3.98 -9.98
N SER A 11 18.51 -3.12 -10.33
CA SER A 11 17.67 -3.28 -11.51
C SER A 11 17.10 -1.94 -11.97
N TYR A 12 16.68 -1.87 -13.23
CA TYR A 12 15.87 -0.78 -13.76
C TYR A 12 14.54 -1.30 -14.31
N SER A 13 13.55 -0.42 -14.45
CA SER A 13 12.29 -0.71 -15.11
C SER A 13 12.08 0.26 -16.28
N PRO A 14 11.76 -0.22 -17.50
CA PRO A 14 11.44 0.65 -18.63
C PRO A 14 10.01 1.21 -18.56
N ILE A 15 9.18 0.73 -17.63
CA ILE A 15 7.79 1.16 -17.47
C ILE A 15 7.62 2.03 -16.22
N SER A 16 6.67 2.96 -16.27
CA SER A 16 6.30 3.77 -15.11
C SER A 16 5.65 2.90 -14.04
N TYR A 17 6.21 2.98 -12.83
CA TYR A 17 5.79 2.21 -11.65
C TYR A 17 5.18 3.09 -10.55
N GLU A 18 4.95 4.36 -10.84
CA GLU A 18 4.38 5.35 -9.93
C GLU A 18 3.02 5.84 -10.43
N ILE A 19 2.17 6.22 -9.48
CA ILE A 19 0.89 6.87 -9.75
C ILE A 19 0.86 8.12 -8.88
N LEU A 20 0.84 9.28 -9.52
CA LEU A 20 0.67 10.55 -8.83
C LEU A 20 -0.82 10.76 -8.55
N ALA A 21 -1.18 10.88 -7.27
CA ALA A 21 -2.52 11.26 -6.87
C ALA A 21 -2.83 12.67 -7.39
N ARG A 22 -3.96 12.84 -8.08
CA ARG A 22 -4.47 14.16 -8.46
C ARG A 22 -5.40 14.63 -7.34
N ASN A 23 -5.09 15.77 -6.73
CA ASN A 23 -5.90 16.42 -5.68
C ASN A 23 -6.00 15.62 -4.35
N SER A 24 -4.88 15.27 -3.73
CA SER A 24 -4.78 14.49 -2.48
C SER A 24 -5.23 15.19 -1.19
N ALA A 25 -5.83 16.38 -1.27
CA ALA A 25 -5.97 17.29 -0.13
C ALA A 25 -6.98 16.89 0.96
N ASP A 26 -7.67 15.75 0.84
CA ASP A 26 -8.69 15.31 1.82
C ASP A 26 -8.37 13.93 2.41
N VAL A 27 -7.15 13.77 2.93
CA VAL A 27 -6.78 12.64 3.80
C VAL A 27 -6.16 13.17 5.09
N SER A 28 -6.39 12.46 6.19
CA SER A 28 -5.82 12.83 7.50
C SER A 28 -4.30 12.72 7.54
N TYR A 29 -3.71 11.92 6.65
CA TYR A 29 -2.26 11.75 6.51
C TYR A 29 -1.91 11.29 5.10
N GLU A 30 -1.15 12.09 4.35
CA GLU A 30 -0.66 11.69 3.03
C GLU A 30 0.30 10.51 3.17
N THR A 31 -0.07 9.38 2.56
CA THR A 31 0.66 8.13 2.71
C THR A 31 1.04 7.59 1.35
N ILE A 32 2.33 7.38 1.11
CA ILE A 32 2.79 6.68 -0.09
C ILE A 32 2.74 5.18 0.22
N THR A 33 1.90 4.47 -0.52
CA THR A 33 1.79 3.01 -0.44
C THR A 33 2.67 2.39 -1.51
N ASN A 34 3.63 1.58 -1.09
CA ASN A 34 4.29 0.67 -2.01
C ASN A 34 3.34 -0.48 -2.32
N SER A 35 3.09 -0.75 -3.60
CA SER A 35 2.34 -1.93 -3.99
C SER A 35 3.18 -2.83 -4.87
N SER A 36 3.62 -3.97 -4.35
CA SER A 36 4.46 -4.94 -5.05
C SER A 36 3.86 -6.34 -4.91
N ASN A 37 4.34 -7.32 -5.70
CA ASN A 37 3.90 -8.70 -5.53
C ASN A 37 4.54 -9.40 -4.30
N PHE A 38 5.40 -8.70 -3.57
CA PHE A 38 6.12 -9.18 -2.41
C PHE A 38 5.78 -8.33 -1.19
N ILE A 39 5.81 -8.98 -0.01
CA ILE A 39 5.79 -8.30 1.28
C ILE A 39 7.19 -8.40 1.88
N THR A 40 7.74 -7.27 2.28
CA THR A 40 9.08 -7.18 2.85
C THR A 40 9.10 -7.82 4.23
N THR A 41 9.97 -8.83 4.39
CA THR A 41 10.21 -9.51 5.68
C THR A 41 11.54 -9.13 6.32
N ASP A 42 12.47 -8.56 5.55
CA ASP A 42 13.74 -8.05 6.05
C ASP A 42 13.56 -6.64 6.64
N LYS A 43 13.79 -6.50 7.94
CA LYS A 43 13.62 -5.22 8.66
C LYS A 43 14.53 -4.11 8.13
N LYS A 44 15.72 -4.43 7.62
CA LYS A 44 16.64 -3.42 7.07
C LYS A 44 16.07 -2.83 5.78
N SER A 45 15.54 -3.68 4.91
CA SER A 45 14.86 -3.26 3.68
C SER A 45 13.58 -2.49 3.98
N ALA A 46 12.78 -2.93 4.98
CA ALA A 46 11.59 -2.21 5.41
C ALA A 46 11.92 -0.80 5.95
N LEU A 47 13.01 -0.66 6.73
CA LEU A 47 13.48 0.64 7.20
C LEU A 47 13.91 1.55 6.03
N LYS A 48 14.62 1.01 5.03
CA LYS A 48 15.00 1.77 3.84
C LYS A 48 13.79 2.25 3.03
N PHE A 49 12.73 1.43 2.92
CA PHE A 49 11.47 1.87 2.33
C PHE A 49 10.85 3.02 3.14
N PHE A 50 10.79 2.88 4.46
CA PHE A 50 10.28 3.92 5.36
C PHE A 50 11.05 5.23 5.23
N GLU A 51 12.39 5.18 5.19
CA GLU A 51 13.26 6.36 4.99
C GLU A 51 13.03 7.05 3.64
N ARG A 52 12.53 6.32 2.63
CA ARG A 52 12.13 6.87 1.32
C ARG A 52 10.66 7.31 1.27
N GLY A 53 9.94 7.26 2.39
CA GLY A 53 8.54 7.70 2.51
C GLY A 53 7.49 6.65 2.17
N TYR A 54 7.88 5.40 1.91
CA TYR A 54 6.93 4.30 1.71
C TYR A 54 6.51 3.74 3.08
N PHE A 55 5.35 4.17 3.57
CA PHE A 55 4.88 3.84 4.91
C PHE A 55 3.98 2.59 4.96
N LEU A 56 3.50 2.13 3.80
CA LEU A 56 2.60 0.99 3.69
C LEU A 56 3.04 0.06 2.55
N GLU A 57 2.87 -1.24 2.75
CA GLU A 57 2.94 -2.25 1.69
C GLU A 57 1.56 -2.88 1.44
N ASN A 58 1.23 -3.05 0.18
CA ASN A 58 0.03 -3.74 -0.30
C ASN A 58 0.36 -4.49 -1.61
N MET A 59 -0.51 -5.33 -2.15
CA MET A 59 -0.22 -6.08 -3.38
C MET A 59 -1.07 -5.62 -4.57
N GLU A 60 -2.27 -5.10 -4.37
CA GLU A 60 -3.27 -4.93 -5.42
C GLU A 60 -3.48 -3.46 -5.85
N PHE A 61 -3.20 -2.50 -4.98
CA PHE A 61 -3.65 -1.12 -5.13
C PHE A 61 -3.12 -0.44 -6.39
N PHE A 62 -1.83 -0.61 -6.70
CA PHE A 62 -1.25 -0.09 -7.93
C PHE A 62 -1.96 -0.62 -9.17
N ALA A 63 -2.21 -1.93 -9.26
CA ALA A 63 -2.86 -2.52 -10.44
C ALA A 63 -4.29 -1.99 -10.60
N VAL A 64 -5.06 -1.91 -9.51
CA VAL A 64 -6.42 -1.34 -9.51
C VAL A 64 -6.40 0.11 -10.00
N LEU A 65 -5.51 0.95 -9.46
CA LEU A 65 -5.41 2.35 -9.86
C LEU A 65 -4.92 2.53 -11.31
N LYS A 66 -4.01 1.68 -11.80
CA LYS A 66 -3.59 1.72 -13.23
C LYS A 66 -4.76 1.44 -14.16
N VAL A 67 -5.62 0.47 -13.84
CA VAL A 67 -6.83 0.17 -14.61
C VAL A 67 -7.81 1.34 -14.52
N ALA A 68 -8.09 1.84 -13.32
CA ALA A 68 -8.97 3.00 -13.14
C ALA A 68 -8.48 4.23 -13.94
N GLN A 69 -7.18 4.52 -13.92
CA GLN A 69 -6.55 5.57 -14.72
C GLN A 69 -6.76 5.34 -16.23
N LYS A 70 -6.59 4.10 -16.71
CA LYS A 70 -6.79 3.76 -18.13
C LYS A 70 -8.21 4.03 -18.61
N PHE A 71 -9.20 3.78 -17.75
CA PHE A 71 -10.62 3.96 -18.06
C PHE A 71 -11.18 5.30 -17.56
N GLN A 72 -10.33 6.20 -17.06
CA GLN A 72 -10.74 7.51 -16.52
C GLN A 72 -11.79 7.41 -15.40
N ILE A 73 -11.71 6.34 -14.59
CA ILE A 73 -12.56 6.12 -13.43
C ILE A 73 -11.89 6.74 -12.21
N SER A 74 -12.60 7.63 -11.50
CA SER A 74 -12.15 8.14 -10.21
C SER A 74 -12.10 7.00 -9.19
N ALA A 75 -10.94 6.80 -8.56
CA ALA A 75 -10.72 5.75 -7.60
C ALA A 75 -9.78 6.21 -6.48
N TYR A 76 -10.01 5.71 -5.27
CA TYR A 76 -9.16 5.92 -4.11
C TYR A 76 -9.17 4.66 -3.23
N GLY A 77 -8.20 4.55 -2.33
CA GLY A 77 -8.07 3.41 -1.41
C GLY A 77 -8.28 3.83 0.03
N ILE A 78 -8.93 2.97 0.81
CA ILE A 78 -9.01 3.08 2.28
C ILE A 78 -8.34 1.83 2.85
N PHE A 79 -7.35 2.03 3.71
CA PHE A 79 -6.49 0.96 4.22
C PHE A 79 -6.67 0.77 5.73
N CYS A 80 -6.51 -0.46 6.18
CA CYS A 80 -6.38 -0.83 7.60
C CYS A 80 -5.14 -1.70 7.75
N THR A 81 -4.17 -1.27 8.55
CA THR A 81 -2.90 -1.97 8.73
C THR A 81 -3.05 -3.16 9.68
N THR A 82 -2.50 -4.30 9.28
CA THR A 82 -2.62 -5.57 10.03
C THR A 82 -1.33 -6.02 10.70
N ASN A 83 -0.17 -5.57 10.23
CA ASN A 83 1.14 -6.07 10.64
C ASN A 83 2.24 -5.07 10.27
N PHE A 84 3.43 -5.27 10.86
CA PHE A 84 4.66 -4.64 10.38
C PHE A 84 5.29 -5.47 9.26
N CYS A 85 6.14 -4.83 8.46
CA CYS A 85 6.94 -5.50 7.44
C CYS A 85 8.18 -6.13 8.08
N ASP A 86 8.03 -7.35 8.59
CA ASP A 86 9.11 -8.16 9.13
C ASP A 86 8.87 -9.67 8.99
N SER A 87 9.73 -10.49 9.59
CA SER A 87 9.65 -11.95 9.52
C SER A 87 8.34 -12.54 10.05
N ASN A 88 7.57 -11.80 10.86
CA ASN A 88 6.28 -12.23 11.41
C ASN A 88 5.08 -11.70 10.61
N ALA A 89 5.31 -10.90 9.55
CA ALA A 89 4.28 -10.20 8.79
C ALA A 89 3.07 -11.09 8.45
N HIS A 90 3.32 -12.31 7.96
CA HIS A 90 2.26 -13.23 7.58
C HIS A 90 1.45 -13.76 8.77
N ALA A 91 2.13 -14.12 9.87
CA ALA A 91 1.47 -14.61 11.07
C ALA A 91 0.61 -13.52 11.73
N ASP A 92 1.15 -12.30 11.80
CA ASP A 92 0.43 -11.13 12.34
C ASP A 92 -0.74 -10.74 11.44
N PHE A 93 -0.59 -10.82 10.11
CA PHE A 93 -1.70 -10.63 9.18
C PHE A 93 -2.83 -11.61 9.48
N LEU A 94 -2.56 -12.92 9.54
CA LEU A 94 -3.58 -13.93 9.80
C LEU A 94 -4.29 -13.71 11.15
N LYS A 95 -3.53 -13.32 12.18
CA LYS A 95 -4.06 -13.02 13.52
C LYS A 95 -4.99 -11.80 13.52
N ASN A 96 -4.65 -10.76 12.77
CA ASN A 96 -5.33 -9.44 12.86
C ASN A 96 -6.36 -9.21 11.74
N HIS A 97 -6.34 -10.01 10.67
CA HIS A 97 -7.13 -9.79 9.46
C HIS A 97 -8.65 -9.75 9.71
N ALA A 98 -9.19 -10.58 10.60
CA ALA A 98 -10.61 -10.56 10.94
C ALA A 98 -11.01 -9.23 11.60
N ALA A 99 -10.26 -8.78 12.61
CA ALA A 99 -10.50 -7.52 13.29
C ALA A 99 -10.32 -6.31 12.36
N ALA A 100 -9.33 -6.35 11.46
CA ALA A 100 -9.12 -5.32 10.46
C ALA A 100 -10.33 -5.15 9.53
N LYS A 101 -10.94 -6.26 9.07
CA LYS A 101 -12.18 -6.22 8.28
C LYS A 101 -13.35 -5.61 9.03
N GLU A 102 -13.52 -5.96 10.30
CA GLU A 102 -14.57 -5.37 11.13
C GLU A 102 -14.37 -3.86 11.31
N ASN A 103 -13.14 -3.43 11.62
CA ASN A 103 -12.81 -2.02 11.81
C ASN A 103 -12.99 -1.22 10.52
N LEU A 104 -12.54 -1.77 9.39
CA LEU A 104 -12.75 -1.16 8.08
C LEU A 104 -14.24 -1.04 7.76
N THR A 105 -15.03 -2.10 7.99
CA THR A 105 -16.49 -2.08 7.77
C THR A 105 -17.19 -1.03 8.64
N LYS A 106 -16.82 -0.93 9.92
CA LYS A 106 -17.35 0.09 10.84
C LYS A 106 -17.03 1.50 10.33
N TYR A 107 -15.79 1.74 9.90
CA TYR A 107 -15.38 3.03 9.35
C TYR A 107 -16.16 3.40 8.08
N LEU A 108 -16.27 2.46 7.13
CA LEU A 108 -16.98 2.69 5.86
C LEU A 108 -18.46 3.03 6.09
N LYS A 109 -19.15 2.30 6.99
CA LYS A 109 -20.54 2.59 7.37
C LYS A 109 -20.69 3.94 8.05
N ALA A 110 -19.80 4.27 8.99
CA ALA A 110 -19.84 5.56 9.70
C ALA A 110 -19.62 6.76 8.76
N LYS A 111 -18.94 6.54 7.62
CA LYS A 111 -18.72 7.53 6.57
C LYS A 111 -19.74 7.45 5.41
N ALA A 112 -20.75 6.59 5.51
CA ALA A 112 -21.75 6.34 4.46
C ALA A 112 -21.14 5.99 3.10
N LEU A 113 -20.05 5.23 3.09
CA LEU A 113 -19.36 4.76 1.88
C LEU A 113 -19.85 3.37 1.42
N ILE A 114 -20.54 2.65 2.31
CA ILE A 114 -21.26 1.39 2.08
C ILE A 114 -22.52 1.31 2.93
#